data_AF-A0A9D8G0G9-F1
#
_entry.id   AF-A0A9D8G0G9-F1
#
_cell.length_a   1.000
_cell.length_b   1.000
_cell.length_c   1.000
_cell.angle_alpha   90.00
_cell.angle_beta   90.00
_cell.angle_gamma   90.00
#
_symmetry.space_group_name_H-M   'P 1'
#
loop_
_entity.id
_entity.type
_entity.pdbx_description
1 polymer ?
#
loop_
_entity_poly.entity_id
_entity_poly.type
_entity_poly.pdbx_seq_one_letter_code
_entity_poly.pdbx_strand_id
1 'polypeptide(L)'
;MIVGVPREIKADEYRVAMLPVGAHLLTKAGHTVLVERGAGLGSGFDDFEYESAGAKLVDSSREIFRRADLVVKVKEPQPSEIGELQRGQMVFTFFHFAASRGLTEACLKSGIIAVAYETLMDGKGRLPLLTPMSEIAGKMSIQEGAKYLE
;
A
#
# COMPACT_ATOMS: atom_id res chain seq x y z
N MET A 1 -1.71 -17.35 5.25
CA MET A 1 -2.28 -16.08 5.74
C MET A 1 -3.07 -15.39 4.65
N ILE A 2 -3.89 -14.41 5.04
CA ILE A 2 -4.68 -13.55 4.17
C ILE A 2 -3.95 -12.23 4.01
N VAL A 3 -3.60 -11.88 2.77
CA VAL A 3 -2.97 -10.60 2.40
C VAL A 3 -4.00 -9.73 1.71
N GLY A 4 -4.16 -8.49 2.17
CA GLY A 4 -5.16 -7.55 1.73
C GLY A 4 -4.57 -6.36 1.00
N VAL A 5 -5.13 -6.01 -0.15
CA VAL A 5 -4.72 -4.87 -0.98
C VAL A 5 -5.94 -3.97 -1.24
N PRO A 6 -6.21 -3.00 -0.35
CA PRO A 6 -7.28 -2.03 -0.56
C PRO A 6 -6.90 -1.04 -1.66
N ARG A 7 -7.91 -0.39 -2.23
CA ARG A 7 -7.71 0.75 -3.13
C ARG A 7 -7.18 1.93 -2.33
N GLU A 8 -6.25 2.69 -2.91
CA GLU A 8 -5.79 3.93 -2.29
C GLU A 8 -6.88 5.01 -2.35
N ILE A 9 -7.07 5.72 -1.24
CA ILE A 9 -8.10 6.75 -1.11
C ILE A 9 -7.52 8.15 -0.89
N LYS A 10 -6.19 8.26 -0.78
CA LYS A 10 -5.52 9.56 -0.69
C LYS A 10 -5.69 10.27 -2.04
N ALA A 11 -5.99 11.57 -2.00
CA ALA A 11 -6.11 12.37 -3.22
C ALA A 11 -4.84 12.25 -4.09
N ASP A 12 -5.04 12.13 -5.39
CA ASP A 12 -3.99 11.98 -6.41
C ASP A 12 -3.05 10.79 -6.22
N GLU A 13 -3.49 9.76 -5.50
CA GLU A 13 -2.80 8.47 -5.42
C GLU A 13 -3.42 7.47 -6.39
N TYR A 14 -2.72 7.18 -7.48
CA TYR A 14 -3.15 6.25 -8.52
C TYR A 14 -2.45 4.90 -8.44
N ARG A 15 -1.46 4.75 -7.56
CA ARG A 15 -0.70 3.51 -7.42
C ARG A 15 -1.49 2.46 -6.65
N VAL A 16 -1.14 1.21 -6.89
CA VAL A 16 -1.59 0.05 -6.12
C VAL A 16 -0.37 -0.64 -5.49
N ALA A 17 -0.54 -1.16 -4.28
CA ALA A 17 0.58 -1.67 -3.49
C ALA A 17 1.11 -3.03 -3.95
N MET A 18 0.33 -3.76 -4.76
CA MET A 18 0.66 -5.08 -5.25
C MET A 18 0.22 -5.22 -6.69
N LEU A 19 1.15 -5.60 -7.55
CA LEU A 19 0.87 -5.92 -8.96
C LEU A 19 0.22 -7.31 -9.07
N PRO A 20 -0.48 -7.63 -10.18
CA PRO A 20 -1.03 -8.96 -10.42
C PRO A 20 0.00 -10.10 -10.27
N VAL A 21 1.24 -9.89 -10.74
CA VAL A 21 2.34 -10.87 -10.55
C VAL A 21 2.66 -11.12 -9.06
N GLY A 22 2.57 -10.10 -8.21
CA GLY A 22 2.77 -10.24 -6.77
C GLY A 22 1.65 -11.06 -6.14
N ALA A 23 0.41 -10.83 -6.57
CA ALA A 23 -0.74 -11.64 -6.14
C ALA A 23 -0.55 -13.10 -6.55
N HIS A 24 -0.13 -13.37 -7.79
CA HIS A 24 0.16 -14.72 -8.29
C HIS A 24 1.22 -15.46 -7.47
N LEU A 25 2.31 -14.77 -7.12
CA LEU A 25 3.38 -15.38 -6.33
C LEU A 25 2.90 -15.76 -4.92
N LEU A 26 2.11 -14.89 -4.29
CA LEU A 26 1.55 -15.16 -2.96
C LEU A 26 0.49 -16.27 -2.99
N THR A 27 -0.40 -16.28 -3.99
CA THR A 27 -1.42 -17.33 -4.14
C THR A 27 -0.76 -18.68 -4.40
N LYS A 28 0.26 -18.73 -5.27
CA LYS A 28 1.07 -19.93 -5.53
C LYS A 28 1.80 -20.44 -4.28
N ALA A 29 2.21 -19.55 -3.38
CA ALA A 29 2.81 -19.90 -2.09
C ALA A 29 1.79 -20.32 -1.02
N GLY A 30 0.50 -20.42 -1.36
CA GLY A 30 -0.56 -20.89 -0.45
C GLY A 30 -1.22 -19.79 0.39
N HIS A 31 -0.95 -18.52 0.10
CA HIS A 31 -1.63 -17.39 0.74
C HIS A 31 -2.95 -17.09 0.03
N THR A 32 -3.92 -16.51 0.75
CA THR A 32 -5.09 -15.90 0.12
C THR A 32 -4.82 -14.42 -0.10
N VAL A 33 -4.99 -13.92 -1.32
CA VAL A 33 -4.85 -12.49 -1.62
C VAL A 33 -6.24 -11.91 -1.86
N LEU A 34 -6.62 -10.91 -1.08
CA LEU A 34 -7.84 -10.12 -1.25
C LEU A 34 -7.48 -8.78 -1.88
N VAL A 35 -8.14 -8.40 -2.97
CA VAL A 35 -7.92 -7.12 -3.65
C VAL A 35 -9.25 -6.38 -3.74
N GLU A 36 -9.27 -5.10 -3.39
CA GLU A 36 -10.48 -4.29 -3.56
C GLU A 36 -10.74 -4.06 -5.05
N ARG A 37 -12.01 -4.21 -5.46
CA ARG A 37 -12.42 -3.95 -6.82
C ARG A 37 -11.97 -2.56 -7.29
N GLY A 38 -11.32 -2.51 -8.44
CA GLY A 38 -10.80 -1.29 -9.04
C GLY A 38 -9.52 -0.74 -8.39
N ALA A 39 -8.90 -1.44 -7.44
CA ALA A 39 -7.68 -0.97 -6.77
C ALA A 39 -6.52 -0.73 -7.74
N GLY A 40 -6.41 -1.54 -8.80
CA GLY A 40 -5.33 -1.44 -9.79
C GLY A 40 -5.56 -0.48 -10.94
N LEU A 41 -6.78 0.04 -11.13
CA LEU A 41 -7.15 0.76 -12.36
C LEU A 41 -6.29 2.00 -12.61
N GLY A 42 -5.96 2.76 -11.56
CA GLY A 42 -5.07 3.93 -11.66
C GLY A 42 -3.64 3.59 -12.07
N SER A 43 -3.23 2.33 -11.90
CA SER A 43 -1.93 1.80 -12.30
C SER A 43 -1.97 1.01 -13.61
N GLY A 44 -3.13 0.98 -14.30
CA GLY A 44 -3.30 0.26 -15.55
C GLY A 44 -3.51 -1.25 -15.40
N PHE A 45 -3.90 -1.73 -14.21
CA PHE A 45 -4.25 -3.13 -13.99
C PHE A 45 -5.74 -3.27 -13.76
N ASP A 46 -6.42 -4.03 -14.62
CA ASP A 46 -7.84 -4.29 -14.43
C ASP A 46 -8.11 -5.40 -13.39
N ASP A 47 -9.36 -5.51 -12.99
CA ASP A 47 -9.83 -6.51 -12.03
C ASP A 47 -9.61 -7.95 -12.52
N PHE A 48 -9.74 -8.18 -13.82
CA PHE A 48 -9.60 -9.50 -14.43
C PHE A 48 -8.15 -10.00 -14.36
N GLU A 49 -7.16 -9.12 -14.46
CA GLU A 49 -5.75 -9.46 -14.25
C GLU A 49 -5.48 -9.99 -12.84
N TYR A 50 -6.11 -9.40 -11.81
CA TYR A 50 -5.99 -9.89 -10.43
C TYR A 50 -6.68 -11.24 -10.23
N GLU A 51 -7.90 -11.42 -10.76
CA GLU A 51 -8.60 -12.70 -10.69
C GLU A 51 -7.82 -13.80 -11.41
N SER A 52 -7.27 -13.50 -12.59
CA SER A 52 -6.43 -14.41 -13.36
C SER A 52 -5.12 -14.77 -12.63
N ALA A 53 -4.62 -13.86 -11.79
CA ALA A 53 -3.50 -14.12 -10.89
C ALA A 53 -3.89 -14.93 -9.64
N GLY A 54 -5.16 -15.28 -9.47
CA GLY A 54 -5.69 -16.07 -8.34
C GLY A 54 -6.05 -15.23 -7.12
N ALA A 55 -6.07 -13.90 -7.22
CA ALA A 55 -6.59 -13.04 -6.16
C ALA A 55 -8.12 -13.16 -6.08
N LYS A 56 -8.67 -12.88 -4.90
CA LYS A 56 -10.12 -12.78 -4.69
C LYS A 56 -10.50 -11.30 -4.62
N LEU A 57 -11.35 -10.87 -5.54
CA LEU A 57 -11.89 -9.51 -5.50
C LEU A 57 -12.93 -9.38 -4.38
N VAL A 58 -12.92 -8.22 -3.73
CA VAL A 58 -13.91 -7.82 -2.73
C VAL A 58 -14.40 -6.41 -3.02
N ASP A 59 -15.64 -6.10 -2.65
CA ASP A 59 -16.28 -4.83 -3.05
C ASP A 59 -15.98 -3.67 -2.08
N SER A 60 -15.27 -3.91 -0.97
CA SER A 60 -14.93 -2.85 -0.01
C SER A 60 -13.61 -3.08 0.73
N SER A 61 -12.87 -2.00 0.97
CA SER A 61 -11.70 -1.98 1.86
C SER A 61 -12.02 -2.48 3.26
N ARG A 62 -13.24 -2.23 3.75
CA ARG A 62 -13.73 -2.72 5.04
C ARG A 62 -13.67 -4.24 5.16
N GLU A 63 -14.05 -4.95 4.10
CA GLU A 63 -13.98 -6.40 4.08
C GLU A 63 -12.52 -6.88 4.18
N ILE A 64 -11.61 -6.20 3.50
CA ILE A 64 -10.16 -6.46 3.58
C ILE A 64 -9.66 -6.25 5.01
N PHE A 65 -9.93 -5.09 5.60
CA PHE A 65 -9.45 -4.78 6.95
C PHE A 65 -9.99 -5.73 8.02
N ARG A 66 -11.18 -6.31 7.83
CA ARG A 66 -11.73 -7.31 8.75
C ARG A 66 -11.11 -8.69 8.61
N ARG A 67 -10.61 -9.06 7.43
CA ARG A 67 -10.22 -10.43 7.10
C ARG A 67 -8.72 -10.62 6.95
N ALA A 68 -7.97 -9.58 6.59
CA ALA A 68 -6.55 -9.69 6.28
C ALA A 68 -5.70 -9.82 7.54
N ASP A 69 -4.71 -10.70 7.51
CA ASP A 69 -3.64 -10.76 8.51
C ASP A 69 -2.61 -9.65 8.25
N LEU A 70 -2.34 -9.40 6.97
CA LEU A 70 -1.43 -8.39 6.45
C LEU A 70 -2.15 -7.49 5.45
N VAL A 71 -2.18 -6.19 5.70
CA VAL A 71 -2.64 -5.16 4.76
C VAL A 71 -1.42 -4.51 4.11
N VAL A 72 -1.37 -4.52 2.78
CA VAL A 72 -0.29 -3.91 1.99
C VAL A 72 -0.87 -2.70 1.28
N LYS A 73 -0.29 -1.51 1.54
CA LYS A 73 -0.71 -0.22 0.98
C LYS A 73 0.48 0.53 0.39
N VAL A 74 0.19 1.60 -0.35
CA VAL A 74 1.16 2.58 -0.83
C VAL A 74 1.29 3.73 0.14
N LYS A 75 0.16 4.32 0.55
CA LYS A 75 0.13 5.49 1.44
C LYS A 75 -0.27 5.12 2.86
N GLU A 76 -0.04 6.06 3.76
CA GLU A 76 -0.43 5.93 5.15
C GLU A 76 -1.95 5.75 5.25
N PRO A 77 -2.45 4.91 6.18
CA PRO A 77 -3.89 4.80 6.39
C PRO A 77 -4.48 6.17 6.72
N GLN A 78 -5.52 6.56 6.01
CA GLN A 78 -6.23 7.81 6.26
C GLN A 78 -7.10 7.68 7.53
N PRO A 79 -7.53 8.78 8.16
CA PRO A 79 -8.32 8.73 9.39
C PRO A 79 -9.57 7.83 9.32
N SER A 80 -10.22 7.77 8.16
CA SER A 80 -11.37 6.89 7.90
C SER A 80 -11.02 5.40 7.85
N GLU A 81 -9.79 5.05 7.48
CA GLU A 81 -9.31 3.66 7.41
C GLU A 81 -8.83 3.16 8.77
N ILE A 82 -8.19 4.01 9.59
CA ILE A 82 -7.57 3.59 10.86
C ILE A 82 -8.59 2.96 11.82
N GLY A 83 -9.83 3.45 11.82
CA GLY A 83 -10.90 2.91 12.67
C GLY A 83 -11.41 1.53 12.24
N GLU A 84 -11.14 1.09 11.01
CA GLU A 84 -11.55 -0.21 10.49
C GLU A 84 -10.44 -1.26 10.61
N LEU A 85 -9.19 -0.84 10.83
CA LEU A 85 -8.06 -1.73 11.10
C LEU A 85 -8.22 -2.46 12.43
N GLN A 86 -7.73 -3.69 12.49
CA GLN A 86 -7.90 -4.56 13.66
C GLN A 86 -6.66 -4.55 14.55
N ARG A 87 -6.84 -4.66 15.87
CA ARG A 87 -5.72 -4.81 16.81
C ARG A 87 -4.90 -6.06 16.44
N GLY A 88 -3.58 -5.92 16.39
CA GLY A 88 -2.64 -6.98 16.03
C GLY A 88 -2.51 -7.23 14.52
N GLN A 89 -3.29 -6.55 13.68
CA GLN A 89 -3.17 -6.63 12.23
C GLN A 89 -1.87 -5.97 11.76
N MET A 90 -1.17 -6.61 10.82
CA MET A 90 0.04 -6.03 10.23
C MET A 90 -0.35 -5.09 9.08
N VAL A 91 0.23 -3.89 9.07
CA VAL A 91 0.04 -2.92 8.00
C VAL A 91 1.41 -2.52 7.47
N PHE A 92 1.64 -2.81 6.19
CA PHE A 92 2.91 -2.59 5.50
C PHE A 92 2.72 -1.53 4.41
N THR A 93 3.26 -0.33 4.65
CA THR A 93 3.06 0.85 3.77
C THR A 93 4.06 1.98 4.09
N PHE A 94 4.04 3.09 3.35
CA PHE A 94 4.69 4.34 3.79
C PHE A 94 3.86 5.01 4.89
N PHE A 95 4.46 5.35 6.03
CA PHE A 95 3.74 6.03 7.13
C PHE A 95 4.16 7.49 7.32
N HIS A 96 5.46 7.78 7.17
CA HIS A 96 6.09 9.05 7.49
C HIS A 96 5.74 9.54 8.90
N PHE A 97 5.78 8.65 9.90
CA PHE A 97 5.31 8.93 11.27
C PHE A 97 5.88 10.22 11.86
N ALA A 98 7.16 10.52 11.61
CA ALA A 98 7.82 11.72 12.10
C ALA A 98 7.15 13.04 11.63
N ALA A 99 6.42 13.02 10.51
CA ALA A 99 5.71 14.16 9.95
C ALA A 99 4.24 14.27 10.43
N SER A 100 3.71 13.26 11.12
CA SER A 100 2.30 13.24 11.54
C SER A 100 2.10 12.61 12.91
N ARG A 101 1.99 13.47 13.93
CA ARG A 101 1.65 13.07 15.30
C ARG A 101 0.28 12.39 15.38
N GLY A 102 -0.73 12.94 14.69
CA GLY A 102 -2.10 12.40 14.70
C GLY A 102 -2.17 10.98 14.16
N LEU A 103 -1.47 10.70 13.05
CA LEU A 103 -1.34 9.33 12.51
C LEU A 103 -0.65 8.41 13.52
N THR A 104 0.47 8.85 14.08
CA THR A 104 1.25 8.08 15.06
C THR A 104 0.40 7.68 16.26
N GLU A 105 -0.30 8.64 16.88
CA GLU A 105 -1.18 8.40 18.04
C GLU A 105 -2.37 7.49 17.68
N ALA A 106 -2.95 7.66 16.49
CA ALA A 106 -4.06 6.84 16.03
C ALA A 106 -3.64 5.37 15.79
N CYS A 107 -2.47 5.13 15.19
CA CYS A 107 -1.91 3.78 15.01
C CYS A 107 -1.53 3.13 16.36
N LEU A 108 -0.97 3.90 17.30
CA LEU A 108 -0.72 3.42 18.66
C LEU A 108 -2.01 3.00 19.36
N LYS A 109 -3.07 3.81 19.24
CA LYS A 109 -4.38 3.54 19.84
C LYS A 109 -5.06 2.31 19.22
N SER A 110 -4.99 2.15 17.90
CA SER A 110 -5.58 0.98 17.22
C SER A 110 -4.87 -0.32 17.60
N GLY A 111 -3.58 -0.26 17.94
CA GLY A 111 -2.79 -1.42 18.33
C GLY A 111 -2.43 -2.32 17.15
N ILE A 112 -2.34 -1.75 15.94
CA ILE A 112 -1.82 -2.43 14.76
C ILE A 112 -0.30 -2.64 14.87
N ILE A 113 0.23 -3.54 14.05
CA ILE A 113 1.66 -3.70 13.82
C ILE A 113 2.01 -2.93 12.55
N ALA A 114 2.54 -1.72 12.71
CA ALA A 114 2.92 -0.86 11.58
C ALA A 114 4.37 -1.15 11.14
N VAL A 115 4.54 -1.53 9.86
CA VAL A 115 5.84 -1.72 9.22
C VAL A 115 5.98 -0.63 8.15
N ALA A 116 6.94 0.28 8.34
CA ALA A 116 7.11 1.44 7.47
C ALA A 116 8.15 1.19 6.38
N TYR A 117 7.75 1.33 5.10
CA TYR A 117 8.65 1.11 3.96
C TYR A 117 9.91 1.99 4.04
N GLU A 118 9.75 3.26 4.38
CA GLU A 118 10.81 4.26 4.39
C GLU A 118 11.84 4.09 5.51
N THR A 119 11.64 3.13 6.41
CA THR A 119 12.57 2.86 7.52
C THR A 119 13.23 1.48 7.42
N LEU A 120 12.81 0.64 6.46
CA LEU A 120 13.45 -0.64 6.21
C LEU A 120 14.80 -0.45 5.54
N MET A 121 15.86 -0.84 6.26
CA MET A 121 17.24 -0.79 5.81
C MET A 121 17.77 -2.17 5.44
N ASP A 122 18.61 -2.23 4.40
CA ASP A 122 19.40 -3.43 4.11
C ASP A 122 20.65 -3.51 5.00
N GLY A 123 21.42 -4.60 4.88
CA GLY A 123 22.65 -4.81 5.66
C GLY A 123 23.77 -3.79 5.38
N LYS A 124 23.60 -2.90 4.40
CA LYS A 124 24.51 -1.80 4.08
C LYS A 124 23.96 -0.43 4.50
N GLY A 125 22.82 -0.39 5.19
CA GLY A 125 22.17 0.85 5.63
C GLY A 125 21.44 1.62 4.53
N ARG A 126 21.19 0.99 3.37
CA ARG A 126 20.41 1.61 2.28
C ARG A 126 18.92 1.41 2.52
N LEU A 127 18.08 2.25 1.94
CA LEU A 127 16.61 2.19 2.02
C LEU A 127 16.00 1.64 0.72
N PRO A 128 16.06 0.32 0.47
CA PRO A 128 15.72 -0.27 -0.83
C PRO A 128 14.28 -0.03 -1.26
N LEU A 129 13.35 0.19 -0.33
CA LEU A 129 11.95 0.46 -0.65
C LEU A 129 11.69 1.96 -0.91
N LEU A 130 12.58 2.84 -0.44
CA LEU A 130 12.50 4.28 -0.72
C LEU A 130 13.21 4.65 -2.03
N THR A 131 14.34 4.00 -2.33
CA THR A 131 15.19 4.32 -3.49
C THR A 131 14.42 4.43 -4.82
N PRO A 132 13.53 3.48 -5.21
CA PRO A 132 12.81 3.58 -6.47
C PRO A 132 11.93 4.84 -6.57
N MET A 133 11.36 5.28 -5.44
CA MET A 133 10.53 6.48 -5.40
C MET A 133 11.37 7.75 -5.51
N SER A 134 12.55 7.77 -4.90
CA SER A 134 13.51 8.88 -5.04
C SER A 134 13.99 9.04 -6.48
N GLU A 135 14.23 7.94 -7.20
CA GLU A 135 14.65 7.97 -8.60
C GLU A 135 13.56 8.55 -9.52
N ILE A 136 12.30 8.15 -9.31
CA ILE A 136 11.17 8.71 -10.08
C ILE A 136 11.04 10.21 -9.78
N ALA A 137 11.05 10.61 -8.50
CA ALA A 137 10.93 12.01 -8.11
C ALA A 137 12.03 12.89 -8.72
N GLY A 138 13.30 12.43 -8.72
CA GLY A 138 14.41 13.15 -9.32
C GLY A 138 14.31 13.30 -10.84
N LYS A 139 13.73 12.33 -11.55
CA LYS A 139 13.46 12.45 -12.99
C LYS A 139 12.30 13.42 -13.26
N MET A 140 11.23 13.33 -12.47
CA MET A 140 10.06 14.18 -12.61
C MET A 140 10.35 15.66 -12.28
N SER A 141 11.28 15.95 -11.37
CA SER A 141 11.58 17.35 -10.98
C SER A 141 12.05 18.21 -12.15
N ILE A 142 12.78 17.63 -13.11
CA ILE A 142 13.21 18.34 -14.32
C ILE A 142 12.04 18.58 -15.27
N GLN A 143 11.15 17.59 -15.43
CA GLN A 143 9.97 17.71 -16.28
C GLN A 143 9.00 18.77 -15.76
N GLU A 144 8.68 18.72 -14.47
CA GLU A 144 7.81 19.74 -13.85
C GLU A 144 8.49 21.11 -13.86
N GLY A 145 9.80 21.19 -13.57
CA GLY A 145 10.54 22.44 -13.65
C GLY A 145 10.50 23.09 -15.04
N ALA A 146 10.66 22.30 -16.11
CA ALA A 146 10.57 22.79 -17.48
C ALA A 146 9.16 23.32 -17.82
N LYS A 147 8.11 22.58 -17.43
CA LYS A 147 6.71 22.97 -17.65
C LYS A 147 6.36 24.34 -17.05
N TYR A 148 6.92 24.69 -15.88
CA TYR A 148 6.67 25.99 -15.24
C TYR A 148 7.55 27.14 -15.74
N LEU A 149 8.47 26.87 -16.67
CA LEU A 149 9.27 27.89 -17.38
C LEU A 149 8.70 28.25 -18.77
N GLU A 150 7.69 27.52 -19.24
CA GLU A 150 6.89 27.83 -20.44
C GLU A 150 5.82 28.88 -20.13
#